data_AF-A0A1M3BBY1-F1
#
_entry.id   AF-A0A1M3BBY1-F1
#
_cell.length_a   1.000
_cell.length_b   1.000
_cell.length_c   1.000
_cell.angle_alpha   90.00
_cell.angle_beta   90.00
_cell.angle_gamma   90.00
#
_symmetry.space_group_name_H-M   'P 1'
#
loop_
_entity.id
_entity.type
_entity.pdbx_description
1 polymer ?
#
loop_
_entity_poly.entity_id
_entity_poly.type
_entity_poly.pdbx_seq_one_letter_code
_entity_poly.pdbx_strand_id
1 'polypeptide(L)'
;IDGATAAVNDAVRGPGSFDTALGALERLHTAGFEKPKISVVVTRQNAGQLDDFKAIADRDGAQLRITRLRPSGRGADVWDELHPTADQQRSLYMWLLEHGEEVLTGDSFFHLSAFGEALPGLNLCGAGRVVCLIDPVGDVYACPFAIHDEFLAGNVREPRGFEGVWRDSELFTELRRPQSGGACESCGHYDACRGGCMAAKFFTGLPLDGPDPECALGHGEGLLAARGEDLAIPAPAVDHSRKRPPSRVCDENPLADFIAKA
;
A
#
# COMPACT_ATOMS: atom_id res chain seq x y z
N ILE A 1 -8.79 9.89 -2.81
CA ILE A 1 -9.30 9.90 -4.21
C ILE A 1 -8.31 9.13 -5.05
N ASP A 2 -8.75 8.43 -6.10
CA ASP A 2 -7.86 7.70 -7.03
C ASP A 2 -7.99 8.18 -8.49
N GLY A 3 -8.53 9.38 -8.68
CA GLY A 3 -8.53 10.11 -9.95
C GLY A 3 -8.66 11.59 -9.66
N ALA A 4 -7.99 12.45 -10.44
CA ALA A 4 -8.12 13.90 -10.31
C ALA A 4 -9.41 14.43 -10.98
N THR A 5 -10.18 13.54 -11.58
CA THR A 5 -11.51 13.79 -12.14
C THR A 5 -12.49 12.72 -11.65
N ALA A 6 -13.78 13.04 -11.64
CA ALA A 6 -14.84 12.08 -11.32
C ALA A 6 -14.78 10.84 -12.22
N ALA A 7 -14.52 11.01 -13.52
CA ALA A 7 -14.45 9.90 -14.48
C ALA A 7 -13.39 8.84 -14.10
N VAL A 8 -12.21 9.27 -13.67
CA VAL A 8 -11.13 8.34 -13.29
C VAL A 8 -11.34 7.80 -11.87
N ASN A 9 -11.72 8.67 -10.93
CA ASN A 9 -11.90 8.28 -9.54
C ASN A 9 -13.07 7.30 -9.36
N ASP A 10 -14.22 7.62 -9.94
CA ASP A 10 -15.46 6.88 -9.70
C ASP A 10 -15.46 5.52 -10.37
N ALA A 11 -14.68 5.35 -11.44
CA ALA A 11 -14.43 4.04 -12.06
C ALA A 11 -13.82 3.02 -11.08
N VAL A 12 -13.04 3.50 -10.10
CA VAL A 12 -12.38 2.65 -9.08
C VAL A 12 -13.14 2.67 -7.74
N ARG A 13 -13.59 3.86 -7.32
CA ARG A 13 -14.12 4.11 -5.96
C ARG A 13 -15.65 4.10 -5.90
N GLY A 14 -16.33 4.07 -7.04
CA GLY A 14 -17.78 4.05 -7.17
C GLY A 14 -18.36 5.43 -7.55
N PRO A 15 -19.53 5.47 -8.21
CA PRO A 15 -20.19 6.70 -8.64
C PRO A 15 -20.41 7.71 -7.50
N GLY A 16 -20.07 8.99 -7.74
CA GLY A 16 -20.26 10.10 -6.79
C GLY A 16 -19.20 10.18 -5.69
N SER A 17 -18.24 9.26 -5.66
CA SER A 17 -17.22 9.22 -4.61
C SER A 17 -16.20 10.36 -4.73
N PHE A 18 -15.93 10.86 -5.93
CA PHE A 18 -15.05 12.01 -6.16
C PHE A 18 -15.62 13.28 -5.51
N ASP A 19 -16.85 13.65 -5.87
CA ASP A 19 -17.52 14.84 -5.35
C ASP A 19 -17.72 14.73 -3.83
N THR A 20 -18.04 13.54 -3.33
CA THR A 20 -18.13 13.28 -1.89
C THR A 20 -16.81 13.55 -1.18
N ALA A 21 -15.69 13.08 -1.74
CA ALA A 21 -14.37 13.28 -1.15
C ALA A 21 -13.93 14.75 -1.19
N LEU A 22 -14.18 15.46 -2.29
CA LEU A 22 -13.87 16.90 -2.40
C LEU A 22 -14.75 17.74 -1.47
N GLY A 23 -16.04 17.43 -1.35
CA GLY A 23 -16.92 18.11 -0.40
C GLY A 23 -16.52 17.86 1.06
N ALA A 24 -15.99 16.68 1.39
CA ALA A 24 -15.44 16.41 2.72
C ALA A 24 -14.17 17.25 3.00
N LEU A 25 -13.30 17.39 1.99
CA LEU A 25 -12.09 18.21 2.08
C LEU A 25 -12.41 19.69 2.28
N GLU A 26 -13.36 20.24 1.52
CA GLU A 26 -13.82 21.63 1.66
C GLU A 26 -14.41 21.90 3.06
N ARG A 27 -15.15 20.94 3.62
CA ARG A 27 -15.68 21.05 4.99
C ARG A 27 -14.56 21.09 6.03
N LEU A 28 -13.52 20.28 5.87
CA LEU A 28 -12.35 20.31 6.74
C LEU A 28 -11.64 21.66 6.66
N HIS A 29 -11.44 22.17 5.44
CA HIS A 29 -10.87 23.49 5.21
C HIS A 29 -11.69 24.60 5.89
N THR A 30 -13.02 24.62 5.66
CA THR A 30 -13.95 25.60 6.25
C THR A 30 -13.98 25.55 7.78
N ALA A 31 -13.79 24.36 8.36
CA ALA A 31 -13.72 24.17 9.81
C ALA A 31 -12.36 24.61 10.41
N GLY A 32 -11.39 25.04 9.60
CA GLY A 32 -10.05 25.40 10.04
C GLY A 32 -9.18 24.20 10.41
N PHE A 33 -9.50 23.01 9.90
CA PHE A 33 -8.66 21.82 10.11
C PHE A 33 -7.35 21.96 9.32
N GLU A 34 -6.22 21.97 10.02
CA GLU A 34 -4.92 22.14 9.39
C GLU A 34 -4.40 20.83 8.77
N LYS A 35 -3.88 20.92 7.54
CA LYS A 35 -3.18 19.83 6.83
C LYS A 35 -3.97 18.51 6.75
N PRO A 36 -5.23 18.52 6.26
CA PRO A 36 -5.92 17.27 5.91
C PRO A 36 -5.07 16.48 4.90
N LYS A 37 -5.24 15.16 4.84
CA LYS A 37 -4.46 14.32 3.92
C LYS A 37 -5.30 13.82 2.77
N ILE A 38 -4.82 14.00 1.55
CA ILE A 38 -5.35 13.32 0.37
C ILE A 38 -4.46 12.13 0.10
N SER A 39 -5.01 10.92 0.29
CA SER A 39 -4.30 9.69 -0.07
C SER A 39 -4.77 9.21 -1.45
N VAL A 40 -3.79 8.92 -2.31
CA VAL A 40 -3.96 8.41 -3.67
C VAL A 40 -3.20 7.10 -3.83
N VAL A 41 -3.83 6.11 -4.46
CA VAL A 41 -3.13 4.94 -5.00
C VAL A 41 -2.80 5.23 -6.46
N VAL A 42 -1.51 5.22 -6.79
CA VAL A 42 -1.05 5.43 -8.17
C VAL A 42 -1.36 4.17 -8.98
N THR A 43 -2.11 4.34 -10.06
CA THR A 43 -2.53 3.31 -10.99
C THR A 43 -2.18 3.73 -12.41
N ARG A 44 -2.26 2.79 -13.35
CA ARG A 44 -2.11 3.01 -14.78
C ARG A 44 -3.00 4.13 -15.32
N GLN A 45 -4.18 4.30 -14.75
CA GLN A 45 -5.18 5.26 -15.21
C GLN A 45 -4.97 6.68 -14.68
N ASN A 46 -4.28 6.83 -13.54
CA ASN A 46 -4.09 8.13 -12.89
C ASN A 46 -2.62 8.58 -12.79
N ALA A 47 -1.66 7.77 -13.25
CA ALA A 47 -0.24 8.11 -13.19
C ALA A 47 0.12 9.41 -13.95
N GLY A 48 -0.72 9.82 -14.91
CA GLY A 48 -0.58 11.10 -15.61
C GLY A 48 -1.22 12.30 -14.92
N GLN A 49 -1.82 12.12 -13.72
CA GLN A 49 -2.58 13.16 -13.00
C GLN A 49 -1.86 13.65 -11.72
N LEU A 50 -0.55 13.40 -11.58
CA LEU A 50 0.19 13.73 -10.34
C LEU A 50 0.16 15.23 -10.02
N ASP A 51 0.37 16.08 -11.02
CA ASP A 51 0.28 17.55 -10.86
C ASP A 51 -1.15 17.99 -10.52
N ASP A 52 -2.16 17.36 -11.12
CA ASP A 52 -3.56 17.67 -10.81
C ASP A 52 -3.91 17.30 -9.36
N PHE A 53 -3.42 16.15 -8.87
CA PHE A 53 -3.58 15.77 -7.46
C PHE A 53 -2.89 16.75 -6.52
N LYS A 54 -1.68 17.22 -6.88
CA LYS A 54 -0.95 18.24 -6.11
C LYS A 54 -1.73 19.56 -6.08
N ALA A 55 -2.26 20.00 -7.22
CA ALA A 55 -3.09 21.20 -7.31
C ALA A 55 -4.37 21.09 -6.46
N ILE A 56 -5.03 19.93 -6.46
CA ILE A 56 -6.19 19.67 -5.58
C ILE A 56 -5.78 19.76 -4.11
N ALA A 57 -4.65 19.16 -3.74
CA ALA A 57 -4.16 19.20 -2.35
C ALA A 57 -3.83 20.63 -1.91
N ASP A 58 -3.08 21.37 -2.73
CA ASP A 58 -2.63 22.72 -2.42
C ASP A 58 -3.80 23.71 -2.27
N ARG A 59 -4.84 23.59 -3.11
CA ARG A 59 -6.04 24.44 -3.05
C ARG A 59 -6.69 24.44 -1.67
N ASP A 60 -6.78 23.28 -1.04
CA ASP A 60 -7.48 23.09 0.23
C ASP A 60 -6.51 23.00 1.42
N GLY A 61 -5.22 23.31 1.21
CA GLY A 61 -4.17 23.24 2.25
C GLY A 61 -3.88 21.82 2.74
N ALA A 62 -4.17 20.82 1.91
CA ALA A 62 -4.00 19.41 2.20
C ALA A 62 -2.58 18.93 1.90
N GLN A 63 -2.14 17.91 2.62
CA GLN A 63 -0.91 17.19 2.31
C GLN A 63 -1.22 16.03 1.37
N LEU A 64 -0.54 15.99 0.22
CA LEU A 64 -0.64 14.88 -0.72
C LEU A 64 0.13 13.67 -0.21
N ARG A 65 -0.52 12.50 -0.24
CA ARG A 65 0.10 11.21 0.00
C ARG A 65 -0.15 10.31 -1.20
N ILE A 66 0.91 9.82 -1.81
CA ILE A 66 0.83 8.85 -2.91
C ILE A 66 1.38 7.50 -2.47
N THR A 67 0.77 6.42 -2.93
CA THR A 67 1.14 5.05 -2.59
C THR A 67 1.03 4.16 -3.82
N ARG A 68 1.80 3.08 -3.89
CA ARG A 68 1.68 2.10 -4.98
C ARG A 68 0.42 1.26 -4.81
N LEU A 69 -0.13 0.78 -5.92
CA LEU A 69 -1.10 -0.31 -5.90
C LEU A 69 -0.41 -1.58 -5.41
N ARG A 70 -0.91 -2.16 -4.32
CA ARG A 70 -0.40 -3.43 -3.79
C ARG A 70 -1.36 -4.57 -4.17
N PRO A 71 -0.85 -5.72 -4.61
CA PRO A 71 -1.65 -6.87 -5.05
C PRO A 71 -2.28 -7.62 -3.87
N SER A 72 -2.93 -6.95 -2.91
CA SER A 72 -3.46 -7.57 -1.68
C SER A 72 -4.96 -7.36 -1.55
N GLY A 73 -5.67 -8.36 -1.02
CA GLY A 73 -7.14 -8.34 -0.98
C GLY A 73 -7.73 -8.18 -2.40
N ARG A 74 -8.76 -7.35 -2.56
CA ARG A 74 -9.33 -7.01 -3.89
C ARG A 74 -8.34 -6.38 -4.85
N GLY A 75 -7.20 -5.87 -4.35
CA GLY A 75 -6.13 -5.35 -5.19
C GLY A 75 -5.47 -6.43 -6.04
N ALA A 76 -5.44 -7.69 -5.58
CA ALA A 76 -4.86 -8.81 -6.33
C ALA A 76 -5.62 -9.05 -7.65
N ASP A 77 -6.95 -9.00 -7.63
CA ASP A 77 -7.82 -9.28 -8.77
C ASP A 77 -7.64 -8.30 -9.93
N VAL A 78 -7.22 -7.06 -9.63
CA VAL A 78 -7.11 -5.96 -10.60
C VAL A 78 -5.67 -5.49 -10.80
N TRP A 79 -4.70 -6.14 -10.15
CA TRP A 79 -3.33 -5.65 -10.12
C TRP A 79 -2.71 -5.62 -11.52
N ASP A 80 -2.85 -6.69 -12.30
CA ASP A 80 -2.32 -6.78 -13.66
C ASP A 80 -2.88 -5.65 -14.58
N GLU A 81 -4.15 -5.29 -14.36
CA GLU A 81 -4.86 -4.25 -15.13
C GLU A 81 -4.55 -2.82 -14.68
N LEU A 82 -4.21 -2.61 -13.41
CA LEU A 82 -4.13 -1.26 -12.82
C LEU A 82 -2.72 -0.85 -12.36
N HIS A 83 -1.74 -1.74 -12.23
CA HIS A 83 -0.40 -1.33 -11.84
C HIS A 83 0.24 -0.43 -12.91
N PRO A 84 1.02 0.61 -12.55
CA PRO A 84 1.70 1.47 -13.51
C PRO A 84 2.63 0.69 -14.46
N THR A 85 2.72 1.11 -15.72
CA THR A 85 3.72 0.56 -16.66
C THR A 85 5.15 0.96 -16.25
N ALA A 86 6.17 0.29 -16.80
CA ALA A 86 7.57 0.65 -16.53
C ALA A 86 7.89 2.13 -16.82
N ASP A 87 7.35 2.69 -17.91
CA ASP A 87 7.53 4.10 -18.24
C ASP A 87 6.79 5.02 -17.26
N GLN A 88 5.58 4.65 -16.84
CA GLN A 88 4.85 5.40 -15.81
C GLN A 88 5.57 5.37 -14.46
N GLN A 89 6.18 4.24 -14.09
CA GLN A 89 7.01 4.14 -12.90
C GLN A 89 8.25 5.05 -12.97
N ARG A 90 8.88 5.15 -14.15
CA ARG A 90 9.99 6.08 -14.38
C ARG A 90 9.52 7.53 -14.29
N SER A 91 8.40 7.89 -14.90
CA SER A 91 7.81 9.24 -14.78
C SER A 91 7.46 9.59 -13.33
N LEU A 92 6.86 8.65 -12.59
CA LEU A 92 6.56 8.81 -11.17
C LEU A 92 7.83 9.03 -10.34
N TYR A 93 8.89 8.26 -10.61
CA TYR A 93 10.19 8.43 -9.96
C TYR A 93 10.75 9.84 -10.19
N MET A 94 10.77 10.31 -11.43
CA MET A 94 11.26 11.66 -11.76
C MET A 94 10.43 12.74 -11.06
N TRP A 95 9.10 12.60 -11.08
CA TRP A 95 8.20 13.53 -10.41
C TRP A 95 8.42 13.57 -8.89
N LEU A 96 8.69 12.40 -8.27
CA LEU A 96 9.00 12.29 -6.85
C LEU A 96 10.37 12.86 -6.47
N LEU A 97 11.35 12.88 -7.38
CA LEU A 97 12.61 13.59 -7.13
C LEU A 97 12.37 15.11 -7.06
N GLU A 98 11.47 15.63 -7.88
CA GLU A 98 11.15 17.06 -7.94
C GLU A 98 10.26 17.51 -6.77
N HIS A 99 9.32 16.66 -6.33
CA HIS A 99 8.27 17.05 -5.36
C HIS A 99 8.32 16.28 -4.02
N GLY A 100 9.30 15.39 -3.84
CA GLY A 100 9.31 14.39 -2.75
C GLY A 100 9.35 14.96 -1.34
N GLU A 101 9.83 16.18 -1.14
CA GLU A 101 9.82 16.84 0.17
C GLU A 101 8.40 17.30 0.59
N GLU A 102 7.53 17.54 -0.39
CA GLU A 102 6.15 18.01 -0.19
C GLU A 102 5.13 16.85 -0.19
N VAL A 103 5.54 15.67 -0.63
CA VAL A 103 4.65 14.54 -0.90
C VAL A 103 5.00 13.33 -0.03
N LEU A 104 4.01 12.81 0.68
CA LEU A 104 4.20 11.62 1.51
C LEU A 104 4.13 10.34 0.67
N THR A 105 5.15 9.50 0.74
CA THR A 105 5.23 8.19 0.07
C THR A 105 5.16 7.01 1.05
N GLY A 106 5.69 7.20 2.26
CA GLY A 106 5.87 6.14 3.25
C GLY A 106 6.92 5.12 2.80
N ASP A 107 6.54 3.85 2.77
CA ASP A 107 7.35 2.71 2.34
C ASP A 107 6.94 2.22 0.93
N SER A 108 6.28 3.06 0.15
CA SER A 108 5.60 2.60 -1.07
C SER A 108 6.52 2.41 -2.27
N PHE A 109 7.60 3.18 -2.41
CA PHE A 109 8.31 3.32 -3.69
C PHE A 109 9.82 3.04 -3.63
N PHE A 110 10.30 2.36 -2.60
CA PHE A 110 11.73 2.09 -2.47
C PHE A 110 12.30 1.16 -3.57
N HIS A 111 11.44 0.41 -4.28
CA HIS A 111 11.85 -0.32 -5.47
C HIS A 111 12.28 0.60 -6.62
N LEU A 112 11.78 1.85 -6.67
CA LEU A 112 12.14 2.85 -7.67
C LEU A 112 13.53 3.46 -7.44
N SER A 113 14.07 3.39 -6.22
CA SER A 113 15.42 3.90 -5.92
C SER A 113 16.54 3.19 -6.70
N ALA A 114 16.23 2.04 -7.34
CA ALA A 114 17.14 1.42 -8.29
C ALA A 114 17.35 2.24 -9.58
N PHE A 115 16.50 3.24 -9.88
CA PHE A 115 16.73 4.17 -11.00
C PHE A 115 17.86 5.17 -10.74
N GLY A 116 18.28 5.39 -9.49
CA GLY A 116 19.36 6.32 -9.17
C GLY A 116 19.33 6.81 -7.74
N GLU A 117 18.87 8.05 -7.55
CA GLU A 117 18.80 8.73 -6.27
C GLU A 117 17.75 8.10 -5.35
N ALA A 118 18.03 8.14 -4.04
CA ALA A 118 17.11 7.63 -3.04
C ALA A 118 15.89 8.55 -2.93
N LEU A 119 14.69 7.95 -2.90
CA LEU A 119 13.47 8.68 -2.63
C LEU A 119 13.30 8.86 -1.11
N PRO A 120 12.65 9.94 -0.64
CA PRO A 120 12.29 10.08 0.77
C PRO A 120 11.48 8.88 1.28
N GLY A 121 11.88 8.32 2.42
CA GLY A 121 11.18 7.20 3.05
C GLY A 121 12.10 6.06 3.49
N LEU A 122 11.50 4.90 3.75
CA LEU A 122 12.23 3.67 4.06
C LEU A 122 12.79 3.06 2.77
N ASN A 123 14.05 2.62 2.79
CA ASN A 123 14.68 1.89 1.69
C ASN A 123 14.64 0.35 1.87
N LEU A 124 13.84 -0.14 2.83
CA LEU A 124 13.77 -1.55 3.20
C LEU A 124 12.37 -1.94 3.66
N CYS A 125 12.03 -3.22 3.56
CA CYS A 125 10.74 -3.74 4.02
C CYS A 125 10.58 -3.61 5.55
N GLY A 126 9.60 -2.84 5.99
CA GLY A 126 9.35 -2.60 7.42
C GLY A 126 8.63 -3.73 8.16
N ALA A 127 8.19 -4.78 7.47
CA ALA A 127 7.32 -5.83 8.01
C ALA A 127 7.94 -6.53 9.23
N GLY A 128 7.21 -6.53 10.35
CA GLY A 128 7.69 -7.06 11.63
C GLY A 128 8.87 -6.29 12.24
N ARG A 129 9.42 -5.26 11.60
CA ARG A 129 10.58 -4.47 12.06
C ARG A 129 10.18 -3.13 12.64
N VAL A 130 9.38 -2.38 11.87
CA VAL A 130 8.89 -1.04 12.21
C VAL A 130 7.38 -0.89 12.01
N VAL A 131 6.74 -1.92 11.43
CA VAL A 131 5.29 -1.98 11.24
C VAL A 131 4.77 -3.40 11.47
N CYS A 132 3.54 -3.50 11.96
CA CYS A 132 2.68 -4.67 11.94
C CYS A 132 1.23 -4.21 11.82
N LEU A 133 0.31 -5.13 11.54
CA LEU A 133 -1.13 -4.91 11.60
C LEU A 133 -1.70 -5.68 12.78
N ILE A 134 -2.59 -5.06 13.55
CA ILE A 134 -3.48 -5.77 14.46
C ILE A 134 -4.88 -5.67 13.87
N ASP A 135 -5.51 -6.79 13.59
CA ASP A 135 -6.84 -6.83 13.01
C ASP A 135 -7.95 -6.67 14.09
N PRO A 136 -9.24 -6.58 13.70
CA PRO A 136 -10.33 -6.40 14.65
C PRO A 136 -10.57 -7.54 15.65
N VAL A 137 -10.11 -8.77 15.37
CA VAL A 137 -10.24 -9.91 16.30
C VAL A 137 -8.98 -10.09 17.17
N GLY A 138 -7.93 -9.32 16.89
CA GLY A 138 -6.70 -9.25 17.66
C GLY A 138 -5.53 -9.99 17.01
N ASP A 139 -5.70 -10.52 15.80
CA ASP A 139 -4.62 -11.20 15.08
C ASP A 139 -3.58 -10.18 14.60
N VAL A 140 -2.31 -10.55 14.77
CA VAL A 140 -1.17 -9.68 14.49
C VAL A 140 -0.44 -10.18 13.26
N TYR A 141 -0.45 -9.41 12.17
CA TYR A 141 0.25 -9.73 10.93
C TYR A 141 1.51 -8.87 10.75
N ALA A 142 2.51 -9.41 10.05
CA ALA A 142 3.78 -8.70 9.82
C ALA A 142 3.63 -7.40 9.01
N CYS A 143 2.63 -7.32 8.14
CA CYS A 143 2.44 -6.19 7.24
C CYS A 143 0.94 -5.93 7.03
N PRO A 144 0.48 -4.66 6.98
CA PRO A 144 -0.92 -4.34 6.68
C PRO A 144 -1.35 -4.76 5.28
N PHE A 145 -0.41 -5.09 4.40
CA PHE A 145 -0.66 -5.59 3.05
C PHE A 145 -0.46 -7.10 2.92
N ALA A 146 -0.17 -7.79 4.03
CA ALA A 146 0.04 -9.24 4.07
C ALA A 146 -0.83 -9.88 5.14
N ILE A 147 -2.15 -9.72 5.00
CA ILE A 147 -3.15 -10.34 5.86
C ILE A 147 -3.40 -11.77 5.34
N HIS A 148 -2.45 -12.66 5.66
CA HIS A 148 -2.43 -14.05 5.25
C HIS A 148 -1.76 -14.88 6.34
N ASP A 149 -2.11 -16.16 6.46
CA ASP A 149 -1.67 -17.04 7.55
C ASP A 149 -0.15 -17.18 7.62
N GLU A 150 0.54 -17.17 6.47
CA GLU A 150 2.02 -17.16 6.40
C GLU A 150 2.66 -15.94 7.08
N PHE A 151 1.92 -14.86 7.25
CA PHE A 151 2.39 -13.63 7.88
C PHE A 151 1.71 -13.36 9.23
N LEU A 152 0.99 -14.33 9.80
CA LEU A 152 0.39 -14.25 11.13
C LEU A 152 1.44 -14.53 12.21
N ALA A 153 1.65 -13.57 13.10
CA ALA A 153 2.63 -13.65 14.19
C ALA A 153 2.04 -14.10 15.53
N GLY A 154 0.72 -14.03 15.69
CA GLY A 154 0.00 -14.41 16.91
C GLY A 154 -1.23 -13.53 17.14
N ASN A 155 -1.81 -13.57 18.34
CA ASN A 155 -2.98 -12.79 18.71
C ASN A 155 -2.75 -12.00 20.02
N VAL A 156 -3.18 -10.73 20.07
CA VAL A 156 -2.97 -9.84 21.24
C VAL A 156 -3.76 -10.25 22.48
N ARG A 157 -4.71 -11.18 22.35
CA ARG A 157 -5.53 -11.70 23.46
C ARG A 157 -4.85 -12.84 24.21
N GLU A 158 -3.75 -13.38 23.68
CA GLU A 158 -2.94 -14.40 24.34
C GLU A 158 -2.25 -13.85 25.61
N PRO A 159 -1.86 -14.70 26.57
CA PRO A 159 -1.34 -14.24 27.87
C PRO A 159 -0.15 -13.26 27.82
N ARG A 160 0.68 -13.32 26.76
CA ARG A 160 1.83 -12.41 26.57
C ARG A 160 1.48 -11.12 25.84
N GLY A 161 0.24 -10.98 25.38
CA GLY A 161 -0.28 -9.80 24.68
C GLY A 161 0.51 -9.41 23.43
N PHE A 162 0.35 -8.14 23.02
CA PHE A 162 1.09 -7.58 21.89
C PHE A 162 2.61 -7.58 22.13
N GLU A 163 3.07 -7.37 23.37
CA GLU A 163 4.50 -7.37 23.69
C GLU A 163 5.16 -8.71 23.36
N GLY A 164 4.52 -9.83 23.73
CA GLY A 164 4.99 -11.17 23.40
C GLY A 164 5.05 -11.43 21.91
N VAL A 165 4.00 -11.02 21.17
CA VAL A 165 3.98 -11.16 19.71
C VAL A 165 5.06 -10.30 19.06
N TRP A 166 5.17 -9.03 19.46
CA TRP A 166 6.13 -8.10 18.88
C TRP A 166 7.57 -8.51 19.16
N ARG A 167 7.91 -8.93 20.38
CA ARG A 167 9.31 -9.23 20.73
C ARG A 167 9.74 -10.64 20.36
N ASP A 168 8.86 -11.62 20.50
CA ASP A 168 9.26 -13.02 20.56
C ASP A 168 8.55 -13.94 19.57
N SER A 169 7.68 -13.42 18.70
CA SER A 169 7.13 -14.26 17.62
C SER A 169 8.25 -14.77 16.72
N GLU A 170 8.13 -16.03 16.32
CA GLU A 170 9.09 -16.67 15.42
C GLU A 170 9.16 -15.91 14.10
N LEU A 171 8.00 -15.55 13.53
CA LEU A 171 7.90 -14.78 12.30
C LEU A 171 8.64 -13.45 12.37
N PHE A 172 8.40 -12.61 13.37
CA PHE A 172 9.09 -11.31 13.44
C PHE A 172 10.57 -11.47 13.75
N THR A 173 10.93 -12.48 14.54
CA THR A 173 12.33 -12.84 14.77
C THR A 173 13.02 -13.16 13.46
N GLU A 174 12.41 -13.98 12.61
CA GLU A 174 12.94 -14.34 11.28
C GLU A 174 13.03 -13.14 10.35
N LEU A 175 11.95 -12.36 10.22
CA LEU A 175 11.90 -11.17 9.36
C LEU A 175 12.92 -10.10 9.76
N ARG A 176 13.36 -10.07 11.03
CA ARG A 176 14.40 -9.16 11.54
C ARG A 176 15.82 -9.64 11.28
N ARG A 177 16.04 -10.93 10.97
CA ARG A 177 17.38 -11.44 10.63
C ARG A 177 17.92 -10.75 9.38
N PRO A 178 19.24 -10.63 9.23
CA PRO A 178 19.85 -10.22 7.97
C PRO A 178 19.32 -11.12 6.85
N GLN A 179 18.76 -10.50 5.80
CA GLN A 179 18.19 -11.21 4.66
C GLN A 179 19.25 -11.33 3.56
N SER A 180 19.30 -12.46 2.85
CA SER A 180 20.07 -12.54 1.61
C SER A 180 19.38 -11.71 0.52
N GLY A 181 20.15 -11.23 -0.45
CA GLY A 181 19.57 -10.54 -1.60
C GLY A 181 18.84 -11.48 -2.56
N GLY A 182 18.94 -12.80 -2.37
CA GLY A 182 18.41 -13.80 -3.28
C GLY A 182 18.88 -13.54 -4.71
N ALA A 183 17.95 -13.57 -5.67
CA ALA A 183 18.23 -13.23 -7.06
C ALA A 183 18.75 -11.78 -7.25
N CYS A 184 18.52 -10.88 -6.30
CA CYS A 184 19.01 -9.51 -6.33
C CYS A 184 20.41 -9.35 -5.74
N GLU A 185 21.02 -10.37 -5.14
CA GLU A 185 22.33 -10.24 -4.46
C GLU A 185 23.45 -9.78 -5.41
N SER A 186 23.43 -10.23 -6.66
CA SER A 186 24.38 -9.80 -7.69
C SER A 186 23.96 -8.52 -8.43
N CYS A 187 22.84 -7.90 -8.06
CA CYS A 187 22.37 -6.67 -8.68
C CYS A 187 23.14 -5.47 -8.12
N GLY A 188 23.71 -4.64 -9.00
CA GLY A 188 24.44 -3.42 -8.62
C GLY A 188 23.59 -2.35 -7.90
N HIS A 189 22.27 -2.55 -7.80
CA HIS A 189 21.33 -1.63 -7.15
C HIS A 189 20.70 -2.21 -5.88
N TYR A 190 21.13 -3.39 -5.41
CA TYR A 190 20.52 -4.07 -4.27
C TYR A 190 20.51 -3.21 -2.99
N ASP A 191 21.58 -2.46 -2.73
CA ASP A 191 21.65 -1.59 -1.54
C ASP A 191 20.63 -0.45 -1.56
N ALA A 192 20.17 -0.03 -2.74
CA ALA A 192 19.20 1.04 -2.90
C ALA A 192 17.76 0.57 -2.65
N CYS A 193 17.39 -0.62 -3.13
CA CYS A 193 16.00 -1.10 -3.10
C CYS A 193 15.74 -2.33 -2.23
N ARG A 194 16.79 -3.04 -1.80
CA ARG A 194 16.71 -4.27 -0.98
C ARG A 194 15.78 -5.36 -1.56
N GLY A 195 15.65 -5.41 -2.89
CA GLY A 195 14.82 -6.38 -3.58
C GLY A 195 13.30 -6.11 -3.52
N GLY A 196 12.87 -4.95 -2.99
CA GLY A 196 11.48 -4.51 -3.05
C GLY A 196 10.52 -5.11 -2.01
N CYS A 197 9.23 -5.08 -2.31
CA CYS A 197 8.16 -5.40 -1.37
C CYS A 197 7.87 -6.91 -1.31
N MET A 198 8.14 -7.52 -0.15
CA MET A 198 7.82 -8.92 0.14
C MET A 198 6.34 -9.26 -0.13
N ALA A 199 5.41 -8.42 0.32
CA ALA A 199 3.98 -8.64 0.10
C ALA A 199 3.63 -8.61 -1.40
N ALA A 200 4.24 -7.69 -2.16
CA ALA A 200 3.99 -7.62 -3.60
C ALA A 200 4.45 -8.90 -4.31
N LYS A 201 5.62 -9.44 -3.96
CA LYS A 201 6.09 -10.73 -4.49
C LYS A 201 5.14 -11.88 -4.15
N PHE A 202 4.79 -11.99 -2.87
CA PHE A 202 3.94 -13.06 -2.37
C PHE A 202 2.61 -13.12 -3.13
N PHE A 203 1.89 -12.00 -3.22
CA PHE A 203 0.57 -11.98 -3.86
C PHE A 203 0.60 -11.85 -5.39
N THR A 204 1.76 -11.73 -6.02
CA THR A 204 1.88 -12.00 -7.47
C THR A 204 2.38 -13.42 -7.76
N GLY A 205 2.62 -14.22 -6.71
CA GLY A 205 3.15 -15.57 -6.83
C GLY A 205 4.64 -15.61 -7.23
N LEU A 206 5.34 -14.49 -7.14
CA LEU A 206 6.79 -14.48 -7.32
C LEU A 206 7.51 -15.01 -6.08
N PRO A 207 8.67 -15.68 -6.25
CA PRO A 207 9.48 -16.11 -5.11
C PRO A 207 9.87 -14.95 -4.20
N LEU A 208 9.85 -15.14 -2.88
CA LEU A 208 10.19 -14.09 -1.92
C LEU A 208 11.65 -13.62 -2.03
N ASP A 209 12.54 -14.52 -2.46
CA ASP A 209 13.95 -14.28 -2.78
C ASP A 209 14.16 -13.78 -4.23
N GLY A 210 13.08 -13.62 -5.00
CA GLY A 210 13.06 -12.99 -6.32
C GLY A 210 13.02 -11.46 -6.28
N PRO A 211 13.04 -10.78 -7.43
CA PRO A 211 12.84 -9.34 -7.53
C PRO A 211 11.39 -8.92 -7.20
N ASP A 212 11.18 -7.63 -6.91
CA ASP A 212 9.85 -7.02 -6.88
C ASP A 212 9.15 -7.23 -8.24
N PRO A 213 7.83 -7.51 -8.29
CA PRO A 213 7.09 -7.58 -9.55
C PRO A 213 7.22 -6.29 -10.38
N GLU A 214 7.38 -5.14 -9.73
CA GLU A 214 7.56 -3.83 -10.36
C GLU A 214 9.04 -3.41 -10.41
N CYS A 215 9.99 -4.35 -10.35
CA CYS A 215 11.44 -4.06 -10.38
C CYS A 215 11.80 -3.04 -11.47
N ALA A 216 12.48 -1.96 -11.08
CA ALA A 216 12.85 -0.85 -11.96
C ALA A 216 13.70 -1.27 -13.18
N LEU A 217 14.40 -2.40 -13.10
CA LEU A 217 15.21 -2.96 -14.18
C LEU A 217 14.45 -3.96 -15.07
N GLY A 218 13.16 -4.19 -14.83
CA GLY A 218 12.32 -5.10 -15.61
C GLY A 218 12.44 -6.58 -15.25
N HIS A 219 13.26 -6.96 -14.27
CA HIS A 219 13.43 -8.37 -13.89
C HIS A 219 12.14 -9.01 -13.33
N GLY A 220 11.26 -8.22 -12.70
CA GLY A 220 9.96 -8.69 -12.20
C GLY A 220 8.99 -9.03 -13.33
N GLU A 221 8.90 -8.18 -14.35
CA GLU A 221 8.05 -8.38 -15.53
C GLU A 221 8.40 -9.69 -16.27
N GLY A 222 9.69 -9.97 -16.42
CA GLY A 222 10.15 -11.23 -17.04
C GLY A 222 9.68 -12.47 -16.27
N LEU A 223 9.67 -12.43 -14.93
CA LEU A 223 9.19 -13.54 -14.11
C LEU A 223 7.66 -13.65 -14.12
N LEU A 224 6.94 -12.53 -14.13
CA LEU A 224 5.48 -12.51 -14.25
C LEU A 224 5.04 -13.11 -15.59
N ALA A 225 5.70 -12.76 -16.69
CA ALA A 225 5.41 -13.31 -18.02
C ALA A 225 5.73 -14.80 -18.13
N ALA A 226 6.73 -15.28 -17.38
CA ALA A 226 7.10 -16.69 -17.32
C ALA A 226 6.22 -17.52 -16.36
N ARG A 227 5.31 -16.87 -15.60
CA ARG A 227 4.40 -17.53 -14.68
C ARG A 227 3.41 -18.38 -15.47
N GLY A 228 3.30 -19.66 -15.13
CA GLY A 228 2.25 -20.51 -15.68
C GLY A 228 0.87 -20.01 -15.25
N GLU A 229 -0.13 -20.16 -16.12
CA GLU A 229 -1.53 -19.82 -15.82
C GLU A 229 -2.06 -20.60 -14.60
N ASP A 230 -1.47 -21.76 -14.31
CA ASP A 230 -1.81 -22.63 -13.17
C ASP A 230 -1.19 -22.21 -11.84
N LEU A 231 -0.37 -21.15 -11.79
CA LEU A 231 0.22 -20.72 -10.52
C LEU A 231 -0.88 -20.15 -9.60
N ALA A 232 -1.19 -20.88 -8.54
CA ALA A 232 -2.10 -20.43 -7.50
C ALA A 232 -1.54 -19.16 -6.84
N ILE A 233 -2.20 -18.02 -7.10
CA ILE A 233 -1.93 -16.78 -6.38
C ILE A 233 -2.44 -16.95 -4.95
N PRO A 234 -1.61 -16.72 -3.92
CA PRO A 234 -2.07 -16.76 -2.54
C PRO A 234 -3.24 -15.81 -2.34
N ALA A 235 -4.33 -16.30 -1.75
CA ALA A 235 -5.48 -15.50 -1.40
C ALA A 235 -5.58 -15.44 0.13
N PRO A 236 -5.97 -14.30 0.72
CA PRO A 236 -6.28 -14.24 2.15
C PRO A 236 -7.23 -15.38 2.54
N ALA A 237 -6.97 -16.05 3.66
CA ALA A 237 -7.79 -17.15 4.16
C ALA A 237 -9.25 -16.72 4.43
N VAL A 238 -9.47 -15.41 4.62
CA VAL A 238 -10.78 -14.83 4.93
C VAL A 238 -11.10 -13.67 3.97
N ASP A 239 -12.19 -13.82 3.21
CA ASP A 239 -12.75 -12.74 2.40
C ASP A 239 -13.75 -11.91 3.24
N HIS A 240 -13.30 -10.74 3.70
CA HIS A 240 -14.14 -9.78 4.43
C HIS A 240 -14.97 -8.87 3.50
N SER A 241 -14.91 -9.06 2.18
CA SER A 241 -15.65 -8.24 1.23
C SER A 241 -17.14 -8.48 1.37
N ARG A 242 -17.90 -7.42 1.59
CA ARG A 242 -19.36 -7.49 1.53
C ARG A 242 -19.78 -7.73 0.07
N LYS A 243 -20.36 -8.90 -0.20
CA LYS A 243 -20.92 -9.27 -1.53
C LYS A 243 -22.13 -8.42 -1.93
N ARG A 244 -22.69 -7.65 -1.01
CA ARG A 244 -23.84 -6.75 -1.24
C ARG A 244 -23.60 -5.40 -0.58
N PRO A 245 -24.05 -4.30 -1.20
CA PRO A 245 -24.10 -3.01 -0.53
C PRO A 245 -24.90 -3.13 0.78
N PRO A 246 -24.56 -2.38 1.84
CA PRO A 246 -25.36 -2.37 3.05
C PRO A 246 -26.81 -1.96 2.71
N SER A 247 -27.77 -2.67 3.29
CA SER A 247 -29.21 -2.42 3.08
C SER A 247 -29.70 -1.12 3.72
N ARG A 248 -28.82 -0.40 4.42
CA ARG A 248 -29.07 0.90 5.05
C ARG A 248 -27.88 1.79 4.73
N VAL A 249 -28.14 3.08 4.61
CA VAL A 249 -27.12 4.09 4.42
C VAL A 249 -26.28 4.17 5.72
N CYS A 250 -24.96 4.30 5.61
CA CYS A 250 -24.02 4.22 6.74
C CYS A 250 -24.00 5.53 7.58
N ASP A 251 -25.16 6.10 7.82
CA ASP A 251 -25.33 7.47 8.34
C ASP A 251 -25.53 7.47 9.85
N GLU A 252 -25.87 6.30 10.41
CA GLU A 252 -26.03 6.11 11.83
C GLU A 252 -24.63 5.98 12.46
N ASN A 253 -24.24 6.98 13.24
CA ASN A 253 -23.04 6.91 14.07
C ASN A 253 -23.18 5.70 15.03
N PRO A 254 -22.33 4.65 14.90
CA PRO A 254 -22.43 3.45 15.72
C PRO A 254 -22.13 3.70 17.21
N LEU A 255 -21.66 4.91 17.55
CA LEU A 255 -21.40 5.38 18.90
C LEU A 255 -22.44 6.39 19.39
N ALA A 256 -23.54 6.63 18.65
CA ALA A 256 -24.57 7.59 19.05
C ALA A 256 -25.15 7.29 20.45
N ASP A 257 -25.22 6.01 20.82
CA ASP A 257 -25.72 5.54 22.12
C ASP A 257 -24.61 5.25 23.14
N PHE A 258 -23.34 5.54 22.81
CA PHE A 258 -22.23 5.30 23.72
C PHE A 258 -22.18 6.41 24.79
N ILE A 259 -22.94 6.22 25.87
CA ILE A 259 -22.83 7.06 27.07
C ILE A 259 -21.49 6.75 27.72
N ALA A 260 -20.57 7.73 27.70
CA ALA A 260 -19.33 7.66 28.45
C ALA A 260 -19.66 7.38 29.92
N LYS A 261 -19.17 6.24 30.43
CA LYS A 261 -19.22 5.99 31.88
C LYS A 261 -18.34 7.04 32.56
N ALA A 262 -18.97 7.90 33.34
CA ALA A 262 -18.33 8.88 34.22
C ALA A 262 -17.48 8.20 35.31
#